data_AF-A0A3D0Q2G0-F1
#
_entry.id   AF-A0A3D0Q2G0-F1
#
_cell.length_a   1.000
_cell.length_b   1.000
_cell.length_c   1.000
_cell.angle_alpha   90.00
_cell.angle_beta   90.00
_cell.angle_gamma   90.00
#
_symmetry.space_group_name_H-M   'P 1'
#
loop_
_entity.id
_entity.type
_entity.pdbx_description
1 polymer ?
#
loop_
_entity_poly.entity_id
_entity_poly.type
_entity_poly.pdbx_seq_one_letter_code
_entity_poly.pdbx_strand_id
1 'polypeptide(L)' 'VRVTAHEGARELCNKLGRPIVSTSANLTGQEPARTTEEARSYFANSVHYVEGLVGGAAQPSTIKDALTGTTIRN' A
#
# COMPACT_ATOMS: atom_id res chain seq x y z
N VAL A 1 -3.90 -12.55 3.43
CA VAL A 1 -2.65 -12.14 2.73
C VAL A 1 -2.98 -11.56 1.36
N ARG A 2 -2.09 -10.77 0.75
CA ARG A 2 -2.32 -10.16 -0.58
C ARG A 2 -1.10 -10.38 -1.47
N VAL A 3 -1.33 -10.84 -2.70
CA VAL A 3 -0.34 -10.81 -3.79
C VAL A 3 -0.65 -9.57 -4.62
N THR A 4 0.28 -8.62 -4.68
CA THR A 4 0.02 -7.31 -5.29
C THR A 4 0.12 -7.36 -6.82
N ALA A 5 -0.80 -6.66 -7.50
CA ALA A 5 -0.72 -6.41 -8.94
C ALA A 5 0.14 -5.18 -9.28
N HIS A 6 0.49 -4.36 -8.28
CA HIS A 6 1.29 -3.16 -8.48
C HIS A 6 2.76 -3.53 -8.74
N GLU A 7 3.28 -3.13 -9.91
CA GLU A 7 4.62 -3.48 -10.37
C GLU A 7 5.72 -3.03 -9.40
N GLY A 8 5.75 -1.74 -9.03
CA GLY A 8 6.76 -1.23 -8.09
C GLY A 8 6.80 -1.96 -6.74
N ALA A 9 5.64 -2.34 -6.18
CA ALA A 9 5.58 -3.13 -4.95
C ALA A 9 6.07 -4.57 -5.14
N ARG A 10 5.79 -5.19 -6.30
CA ARG A 10 6.35 -6.53 -6.64
C ARG A 10 7.86 -6.48 -6.74
N GLU A 11 8.40 -5.49 -7.45
CA GLU A 11 9.85 -5.32 -7.59
C GLU A 11 10.54 -5.10 -6.25
N LEU A 12 9.95 -4.29 -5.36
CA LEU A 12 10.48 -4.06 -4.03
C LEU A 12 10.56 -5.36 -3.22
N CYS A 13 9.48 -6.15 -3.20
CA CYS A 13 9.48 -7.46 -2.54
C CYS A 13 10.54 -8.41 -3.15
N ASN A 14 10.68 -8.43 -4.47
CA ASN A 14 11.67 -9.26 -5.17
C ASN A 14 13.11 -8.84 -4.82
N LYS A 15 13.41 -7.54 -4.81
CA LYS A 15 14.73 -7.00 -4.44
C LYS A 15 15.08 -7.30 -2.98
N LEU A 16 14.10 -7.30 -2.09
CA LEU A 16 14.28 -7.65 -0.67
C LEU A 16 14.30 -9.16 -0.40
N GLY A 17 13.87 -9.98 -1.38
CA GLY A 17 13.76 -11.43 -1.24
C GLY A 17 12.76 -11.90 -0.16
N ARG A 18 11.78 -11.07 0.19
CA ARG A 18 10.83 -11.32 1.29
C ARG A 18 9.52 -10.54 1.13
N PRO A 19 8.41 -10.99 1.77
CA PRO A 19 7.19 -10.20 1.86
C PRO A 19 7.38 -8.97 2.76
N ILE A 20 6.50 -7.99 2.61
CA ILE A 20 6.49 -6.73 3.37
C ILE A 20 5.13 -6.55 4.04
N VAL A 21 5.14 -6.08 5.29
CA VAL A 21 3.92 -5.59 5.95
C VAL A 21 3.57 -4.22 5.35
N SER A 22 2.37 -4.10 4.78
CA SER A 22 1.93 -2.89 4.08
C SER A 22 0.67 -2.34 4.74
N THR A 23 0.69 -1.03 5.02
CA THR A 23 -0.44 -0.23 5.51
C THR A 23 -0.66 0.97 4.57
N SER A 24 -1.77 1.69 4.73
CA SER A 24 -1.98 2.98 4.06
C SER A 24 -0.92 4.00 4.50
N ALA A 25 -0.46 4.82 3.55
CA ALA A 25 0.57 5.83 3.79
C ALA A 25 -0.07 7.10 4.39
N ASN A 26 -0.48 7.02 5.66
CA ASN A 26 -1.06 8.14 6.41
C ASN A 26 -0.66 8.14 7.89
N LEU A 27 -0.73 9.31 8.51
CA LEU A 27 -0.82 9.44 9.96
C LEU A 27 -2.26 9.13 10.43
N THR A 28 -2.41 8.74 11.69
CA THR A 28 -3.73 8.44 12.27
C THR A 28 -4.69 9.61 12.07
N GLY A 29 -5.86 9.32 11.50
CA GLY A 29 -6.90 10.32 11.24
C GLY A 29 -6.74 11.13 9.95
N GLN A 30 -5.65 10.93 9.19
CA GLN A 30 -5.44 11.57 7.89
C GLN A 30 -5.79 10.63 6.74
N GLU A 31 -6.13 11.21 5.60
CA GLU A 31 -6.29 10.47 4.34
C GLU A 31 -4.95 9.86 3.88
N PRO A 32 -4.97 8.72 3.18
CA PRO A 32 -3.76 8.17 2.55
C PRO A 32 -3.17 9.11 1.51
N ALA A 33 -1.85 9.30 1.55
CA ALA A 33 -1.12 10.00 0.50
C ALA A 33 -1.25 9.26 -0.84
N ARG A 34 -1.53 10.01 -1.91
CA ARG A 34 -1.64 9.55 -3.31
C ARG A 34 -0.50 10.06 -4.18
N THR A 35 0.26 11.04 -3.69
CA THR A 35 1.47 11.54 -4.35
C THR A 35 2.68 11.50 -3.41
N THR A 36 3.89 11.60 -3.99
CA THR A 36 5.12 11.66 -3.21
C THR A 36 5.19 12.97 -2.41
N GLU A 37 4.66 14.06 -2.95
CA GLU A 37 4.59 15.37 -2.29
C GLU A 37 3.71 15.32 -1.04
N GLU A 38 2.54 14.68 -1.11
CA GLU A 38 1.67 14.45 0.05
C GLU A 38 2.39 13.58 1.10
N ALA A 39 3.04 12.50 0.67
CA ALA A 39 3.80 11.64 1.59
C ALA A 39 4.98 12.38 2.25
N ARG A 40 5.63 13.32 1.55
CA ARG A 40 6.65 14.20 2.12
C ARG A 40 6.07 15.20 3.11
N SER A 41 4.88 15.72 2.84
CA SER A 41 4.15 16.58 3.80
C SER A 41 3.84 15.84 5.10
N TYR A 42 3.45 14.55 5.02
CA TYR A 42 3.09 13.76 6.20
C TYR A 42 4.30 13.27 7.00
N PHE A 43 5.31 12.74 6.32
CA PHE A 43 6.38 11.98 6.97
C PHE A 43 7.74 12.70 6.95
N ALA A 44 7.89 13.81 6.23
CA ALA A 44 9.11 14.60 6.12
C ALA A 44 10.37 13.75 5.87
N ASN A 45 11.30 13.68 6.82
CA ASN A 45 12.53 12.87 6.71
C ASN A 45 12.50 11.61 7.60
N SER A 46 11.34 11.25 8.14
CA SER A 46 11.21 10.10 9.06
C SER A 46 11.20 8.74 8.36
N VAL A 47 11.06 8.73 7.03
CA VAL A 47 10.98 7.51 6.21
C VAL A 47 11.76 7.69 4.91
N HIS A 48 12.07 6.56 4.27
CA HIS A 48 12.57 6.56 2.90
C HIS A 48 11.41 6.52 1.91
N TYR A 49 11.56 7.26 0.81
CA TYR A 49 10.57 7.34 -0.25
C TYR A 49 11.03 6.53 -1.45
N VAL A 50 10.10 5.76 -2.02
CA VAL A 50 10.28 5.10 -3.31
C VAL A 50 9.32 5.78 -4.28
N GLU A 51 9.86 6.47 -5.27
CA GLU A 51 9.05 7.17 -6.26
C GLU A 51 8.29 6.20 -7.15
N GLY A 52 7.06 6.55 -7.49
CA GLY A 52 6.17 5.75 -8.31
C GLY A 52 4.78 6.37 -8.40
N LEU A 53 4.00 5.89 -9.36
CA LEU A 53 2.60 6.27 -9.50
C LEU A 53 1.72 5.28 -8.73
N VAL A 54 0.75 5.81 -7.98
CA VAL A 54 -0.30 4.97 -7.39
C VAL A 54 -1.15 4.33 -8.49
N GLY A 55 -1.64 3.12 -8.24
CA GLY A 55 -2.58 2.47 -9.16
C GLY A 55 -3.94 3.17 -9.19
N GLY A 56 -4.74 2.92 -10.22
CA GLY A 56 -6.06 3.53 -10.44
C GLY A 56 -7.22 2.97 -9.60
N ALA A 57 -6.94 2.25 -8.51
CA ALA A 57 -7.99 1.68 -7.67
C ALA A 57 -8.69 2.80 -6.88
N ALA A 58 -9.97 3.03 -7.18
CA ALA A 58 -10.77 4.04 -6.48
C ALA A 58 -11.18 3.63 -5.05
N GLN A 59 -11.11 2.34 -4.74
CA GLN A 59 -11.53 1.76 -3.47
C GLN A 59 -10.37 1.01 -2.80
N PRO A 60 -10.40 0.86 -1.46
CA PRO A 60 -9.48 -0.01 -0.74
C PRO A 60 -9.52 -1.45 -1.26
N SER A 61 -8.51 -2.25 -0.93
CA SER A 61 -8.51 -3.65 -1.35
C SER A 61 -9.56 -4.45 -0.60
N THR A 62 -10.33 -5.24 -1.34
CA THR A 62 -11.26 -6.24 -0.80
C THR A 62 -10.54 -7.20 0.14
N ILE A 63 -11.18 -7.50 1.27
CA ILE A 63 -10.73 -8.51 2.23
C ILE A 63 -11.74 -9.64 2.21
N LYS A 64 -11.26 -10.86 1.96
CA LYS A 64 -12.07 -12.07 2.00
C LYS A 64 -11.49 -13.06 3.01
N ASP A 65 -12.36 -13.78 3.68
CA ASP A 65 -11.99 -14.96 4.44
C ASP A 65 -11.52 -16.05 3.47
N ALA A 66 -10.32 -16.60 3.70
CA ALA A 66 -9.67 -17.51 2.75
C ALA A 66 -10.30 -18.92 2.73
N LEU A 67 -10.99 -19.33 3.79
CA LEU A 67 -11.60 -20.67 3.90
C LEU A 67 -13.00 -20.68 3.30
N THR A 68 -13.76 -19.62 3.54
CA THR A 68 -15.19 -19.53 3.18
C THR A 68 -15.45 -18.69 1.95
N GLY A 69 -14.51 -17.83 1.55
CA GLY A 69 -14.69 -16.86 0.47
C GLY A 69 -15.54 -15.65 0.85
N THR A 70 -16.03 -15.58 2.09
CA THR A 70 -16.88 -14.49 2.58
C THR A 70 -16.15 -13.15 2.50
N THR A 71 -16.77 -12.14 1.90
CA THR A 71 -16.22 -10.78 1.87
C THR A 71 -16.42 -10.10 3.22
N ILE A 72 -15.31 -9.72 3.86
CA ILE A 72 -15.25 -8.98 5.11
C ILE A 72 -15.28 -7.46 4.85
N ARG A 73 -14.66 -7.03 3.75
CA ARG A 73 -14.61 -5.63 3.30
C ARG A 73 -14.55 -5.59 1.78
N ASN A 74 -15.30 -4.70 1.15
CA ASN A 74 -15.21 -4.44 -0.29
C ASN A 74 -14.02 -3.55 -0.64
#